data_AF-A0A6P0SCJ7-F1
#
_entry.id   AF-A0A6P0SCJ7-F1
#
_cell.length_a   1.000
_cell.length_b   1.000
_cell.length_c   1.000
_cell.angle_alpha   90.00
_cell.angle_beta   90.00
_cell.angle_gamma   90.00
#
_symmetry.space_group_name_H-M   'P 1'
#
loop_
_entity.id
_entity.type
_entity.pdbx_description
1 polymer ?
#
loop_
_entity_poly.entity_id
_entity_poly.type
_entity_poly.pdbx_seq_one_letter_code
_entity_poly.pdbx_strand_id
1 'polypeptide(L)'
;DTPVTIEQINHCVERVGSFSGDNRAGIEGTLHRISAIRNRPGEIIGLTCRVGRAVFGTIGMIRDLVETGSSILMLGRPGVGKTTALREIARVLADELHKRVVIIDTSNEIAGDGDIPHPAIGRARRMQVASPEHQHQVMIEAVENHMPEVIVIDEIGTELEAQAARTIAERGVMLVGTAHGNRIENLIKNPTLSDLVGGIQAVTLGDDEARRRGSQKTVLERKAPPTFEIAVEMLERKRWVVHESVADTVDNLLRGRQPNPPVRTEDENGKVTITRELPSAPVAIPPNGRTRGHLTLTTPSQPKGWRSSGQMKPLSLQEPEPARENSMFEQLLAESWSQQERLGQGMEMLGPNGEDLPLQVYPYGISRHQIEQVIQILNLPVVLTKNMDTADVVLGLRSHVKSHSKLKSIAKSRQIPIHAIKASSIPQITRALRRLLHMDDPTIPDAADLELFAQSVSEDEIEALEEARLAVEQIVIPKGQPVELLPRSPKVRKMQHELVEHYRLKSSSFGDEPNRRLRIYPA
;
A
#
# COMPACT_ATOMS: atom_id res chain seq x y z
N ASP A 1 -31.62 -13.34 -13.87
CA ASP A 1 -30.57 -13.83 -12.95
C ASP A 1 -31.19 -14.69 -11.88
N THR A 2 -31.01 -16.00 -11.98
CA THR A 2 -31.42 -16.96 -10.95
C THR A 2 -30.36 -16.97 -9.84
N PRO A 3 -30.73 -16.76 -8.56
CA PRO A 3 -29.77 -16.80 -7.46
C PRO A 3 -29.18 -18.19 -7.31
N VAL A 4 -27.90 -18.25 -6.92
CA VAL A 4 -27.19 -19.51 -6.64
C VAL A 4 -27.78 -20.14 -5.38
N THR A 5 -28.11 -21.42 -5.45
CA THR A 5 -28.68 -22.19 -4.33
C THR A 5 -27.58 -22.78 -3.44
N ILE A 6 -27.91 -23.06 -2.17
CA ILE A 6 -27.00 -23.73 -1.23
C ILE A 6 -26.57 -25.11 -1.74
N GLU A 7 -27.47 -25.82 -2.44
CA GLU A 7 -27.22 -27.12 -3.04
C GLU A 7 -26.15 -27.05 -4.13
N GLN A 8 -26.19 -26.00 -4.97
CA GLN A 8 -25.15 -25.76 -5.98
C GLN A 8 -23.79 -25.43 -5.35
N ILE A 9 -23.77 -24.70 -4.22
CA ILE A 9 -22.53 -24.41 -3.50
C ILE A 9 -21.95 -25.70 -2.92
N ASN A 10 -22.76 -26.51 -2.23
CA ASN A 10 -22.34 -27.78 -1.66
C ASN A 10 -21.82 -28.74 -2.74
N HIS A 11 -22.50 -28.80 -3.88
CA HIS A 11 -22.07 -29.58 -5.03
C HIS A 11 -20.68 -29.17 -5.56
N CYS A 12 -20.38 -27.87 -5.58
CA CYS A 12 -19.04 -27.38 -5.91
C CYS A 12 -18.02 -27.74 -4.83
N VAL A 13 -18.34 -27.54 -3.56
CA VAL A 13 -17.46 -27.86 -2.42
C VAL A 13 -17.05 -29.33 -2.44
N GLU A 14 -18.00 -30.26 -2.65
CA GLU A 14 -17.72 -31.69 -2.73
C GLU A 14 -16.72 -32.07 -3.83
N ARG A 15 -16.71 -31.35 -4.97
CA ARG A 15 -15.77 -31.61 -6.06
C ARG A 15 -14.42 -30.93 -5.89
N VAL A 16 -14.39 -29.78 -5.23
CA VAL A 16 -13.15 -29.03 -4.98
C VAL A 16 -12.33 -29.71 -3.88
N GLY A 17 -13.00 -30.35 -2.92
CA GLY A 17 -12.36 -31.04 -1.81
C GLY A 17 -12.27 -30.19 -0.55
N SER A 18 -11.27 -30.46 0.28
CA SER A 18 -11.09 -29.78 1.56
C SER A 18 -10.47 -28.40 1.41
N PHE A 19 -11.00 -27.44 2.16
CA PHE A 19 -10.38 -26.12 2.31
C PHE A 19 -9.29 -26.18 3.41
N SER A 20 -8.13 -25.62 3.12
CA SER A 20 -7.01 -25.44 4.05
C SER A 20 -7.33 -24.43 5.16
N GLY A 21 -6.42 -24.31 6.14
CA GLY A 21 -6.57 -23.41 7.29
C GLY A 21 -6.68 -21.93 6.93
N ASP A 22 -6.22 -21.51 5.75
CA ASP A 22 -6.38 -20.15 5.21
C ASP A 22 -7.70 -19.97 4.42
N ASN A 23 -8.62 -20.93 4.51
CA ASN A 23 -9.94 -20.93 3.90
C ASN A 23 -9.89 -20.93 2.35
N ARG A 24 -8.84 -21.54 1.78
CA ARG A 24 -8.65 -21.72 0.35
C ARG A 24 -8.63 -23.21 -0.01
N ALA A 25 -8.88 -23.48 -1.26
CA ALA A 25 -8.68 -24.78 -1.88
C ALA A 25 -8.23 -24.53 -3.33
N GLY A 26 -7.60 -25.50 -3.95
CA GLY A 26 -7.32 -25.45 -5.36
C GLY A 26 -7.67 -26.77 -6.03
N ILE A 27 -7.62 -26.77 -7.36
CA ILE A 27 -7.90 -27.96 -8.15
C ILE A 27 -6.56 -28.55 -8.57
N GLU A 28 -6.33 -29.80 -8.20
CA GLU A 28 -5.10 -30.55 -8.51
C GLU A 28 -4.69 -30.43 -9.98
N GLY A 29 -3.39 -30.25 -10.22
CA GLY A 29 -2.84 -30.09 -11.57
C GLY A 29 -3.24 -28.79 -12.27
N THR A 30 -3.98 -27.89 -11.62
CA THR A 30 -4.37 -26.57 -12.15
C THR A 30 -3.73 -25.43 -11.34
N LEU A 31 -3.83 -24.20 -11.85
CA LEU A 31 -3.49 -22.98 -11.11
C LEU A 31 -4.75 -22.29 -10.54
N HIS A 32 -5.90 -22.96 -10.56
CA HIS A 32 -7.15 -22.39 -10.09
C HIS A 32 -7.19 -22.41 -8.56
N ARG A 33 -7.60 -21.28 -7.98
CA ARG A 33 -7.73 -21.12 -6.54
C ARG A 33 -9.16 -20.74 -6.20
N ILE A 34 -9.71 -21.40 -5.20
CA ILE A 34 -11.09 -21.25 -4.75
C ILE A 34 -11.04 -20.81 -3.29
N SER A 35 -11.69 -19.71 -2.98
CA SER A 35 -11.78 -19.18 -1.61
C SER A 35 -13.21 -19.30 -1.13
N ALA A 36 -13.42 -19.91 0.03
CA ALA A 36 -14.76 -20.04 0.60
C ALA A 36 -15.16 -18.75 1.34
N ILE A 37 -16.42 -18.36 1.19
CA ILE A 37 -17.04 -17.31 2.01
C ILE A 37 -17.88 -18.03 3.04
N ARG A 38 -17.61 -17.78 4.32
CA ARG A 38 -18.28 -18.47 5.44
C ARG A 38 -19.20 -17.53 6.22
N ASN A 39 -20.33 -18.03 6.70
CA ASN A 39 -21.20 -17.32 7.63
C ASN A 39 -20.62 -17.37 9.06
N ARG A 40 -21.28 -16.70 10.02
CA ARG A 40 -20.83 -16.68 11.44
C ARG A 40 -20.72 -18.09 12.07
N PRO A 41 -21.64 -19.04 11.79
CA PRO A 41 -21.47 -20.44 12.17
C PRO A 41 -20.29 -21.18 11.53
N GLY A 42 -19.69 -20.65 10.46
CA GLY A 42 -18.58 -21.28 9.73
C GLY A 42 -19.01 -22.10 8.50
N GLU A 43 -20.29 -22.10 8.13
CA GLU A 43 -20.80 -22.78 6.94
C GLU A 43 -20.42 -21.99 5.68
N ILE A 44 -20.12 -22.70 4.60
CA ILE A 44 -19.78 -22.08 3.31
C ILE A 44 -21.06 -21.58 2.64
N ILE A 45 -21.16 -20.25 2.51
CA ILE A 45 -22.30 -19.55 1.88
C ILE A 45 -21.95 -18.96 0.51
N GLY A 46 -20.69 -19.07 0.08
CA GLY A 46 -20.24 -18.59 -1.21
C GLY A 46 -18.85 -19.08 -1.55
N LEU A 47 -18.49 -18.99 -2.84
CA LEU A 47 -17.18 -19.38 -3.36
C LEU A 47 -16.69 -18.30 -4.32
N THR A 48 -15.41 -17.94 -4.21
CA THR A 48 -14.72 -17.08 -5.16
C THR A 48 -13.68 -17.91 -5.92
N CYS A 49 -13.84 -18.06 -7.23
CA CYS A 49 -12.88 -18.78 -8.07
C CYS A 49 -11.95 -17.79 -8.79
N ARG A 50 -10.65 -17.91 -8.53
CA ARG A 50 -9.57 -17.25 -9.27
C ARG A 50 -9.04 -18.23 -10.32
N VAL A 51 -9.37 -17.96 -11.57
CA VAL A 51 -8.92 -18.76 -12.72
C VAL A 51 -7.45 -18.45 -13.01
N GLY A 52 -6.54 -19.25 -12.46
CA GLY A 52 -5.12 -19.21 -12.83
C GLY A 52 -4.87 -19.71 -14.25
N ARG A 53 -3.93 -19.07 -14.95
CA ARG A 53 -3.46 -19.47 -16.29
C ARG A 53 -1.94 -19.51 -16.29
N ALA A 54 -1.37 -20.48 -17.00
CA ALA A 54 0.04 -20.51 -17.28
C ALA A 54 0.35 -19.60 -18.48
N VAL A 55 1.36 -18.74 -18.33
CA VAL A 55 1.84 -17.85 -19.38
C VAL A 55 3.30 -18.21 -19.64
N PHE A 56 3.60 -18.58 -20.88
CA PHE A 56 4.93 -19.01 -21.33
C PHE A 56 5.60 -17.89 -22.11
N GLY A 57 6.92 -17.97 -22.30
CA GLY A 57 7.68 -17.02 -23.12
C GLY A 57 8.21 -15.78 -22.39
N THR A 58 7.76 -15.53 -21.16
CA THR A 58 8.26 -14.44 -20.30
C THR A 58 9.78 -14.52 -20.07
N ILE A 59 10.37 -15.71 -20.20
CA ILE A 59 11.81 -15.94 -20.06
C ILE A 59 12.65 -15.17 -21.09
N GLY A 60 12.09 -14.80 -22.25
CA GLY A 60 12.85 -14.13 -23.32
C GLY A 60 13.59 -12.88 -22.84
N MET A 61 13.07 -12.21 -21.80
CA MET A 61 13.66 -11.03 -21.17
C MET A 61 14.99 -11.30 -20.44
N ILE A 62 15.20 -12.51 -19.94
CA ILE A 62 16.34 -12.87 -19.06
C ILE A 62 16.95 -14.23 -19.42
N ARG A 63 16.65 -14.78 -20.60
CA ARG A 63 17.07 -16.14 -20.98
C ARG A 63 18.59 -16.30 -20.94
N ASP A 64 19.29 -15.31 -21.46
CA ASP A 64 20.75 -15.17 -21.41
C ASP A 64 21.29 -15.16 -19.98
N LEU A 65 20.59 -14.53 -19.03
CA LEU A 65 20.98 -14.49 -17.61
C LEU A 65 20.74 -15.82 -16.91
N VAL A 66 19.65 -16.52 -17.25
CA VAL A 66 19.34 -17.83 -16.68
C VAL A 66 20.33 -18.89 -17.16
N GLU A 67 20.80 -18.78 -18.41
CA GLU A 67 21.82 -19.66 -18.98
C GLU A 67 23.21 -19.50 -18.34
N THR A 68 23.50 -18.40 -17.62
CA THR A 68 24.80 -18.25 -16.93
C THR A 68 24.94 -19.19 -15.73
N GLY A 69 23.82 -19.66 -15.17
CA GLY A 69 23.79 -20.46 -13.93
C GLY A 69 24.01 -19.65 -12.65
N SER A 70 24.06 -18.32 -12.75
CA SER A 70 24.16 -17.42 -11.60
C SER A 70 22.85 -17.36 -10.81
N SER A 71 22.91 -17.16 -9.49
CA SER A 71 21.72 -16.96 -8.66
C SER A 71 21.01 -15.65 -9.01
N ILE A 72 19.68 -15.71 -9.22
CA ILE A 72 18.84 -14.60 -9.68
C ILE A 72 17.80 -14.22 -8.62
N LEU A 73 17.81 -12.95 -8.21
CA LEU A 73 16.79 -12.36 -7.35
C LEU A 73 15.80 -11.54 -8.15
N MET A 74 14.51 -11.79 -7.97
CA MET A 74 13.43 -11.04 -8.60
C MET A 74 12.74 -10.10 -7.62
N LEU A 75 12.63 -8.82 -8.00
CA LEU A 75 12.02 -7.76 -7.21
C LEU A 75 10.90 -7.09 -8.00
N GLY A 76 9.96 -6.45 -7.30
CA GLY A 76 8.89 -5.71 -7.95
C GLY A 76 7.60 -5.73 -7.16
N ARG A 77 6.67 -4.84 -7.55
CA ARG A 77 5.39 -4.65 -6.86
C ARG A 77 4.54 -5.93 -6.87
N PRO A 78 3.63 -6.10 -5.90
CA PRO A 78 2.63 -7.18 -5.94
C PRO A 78 1.86 -7.19 -7.27
N GLY A 79 1.60 -8.37 -7.83
CA GLY A 79 0.82 -8.53 -9.06
C GLY A 79 1.54 -8.21 -10.38
N VAL A 80 2.81 -7.78 -10.36
CA VAL A 80 3.58 -7.47 -11.59
C VAL A 80 3.90 -8.71 -12.45
N GLY A 81 3.82 -9.91 -11.88
CA GLY A 81 4.05 -11.18 -12.59
C GLY A 81 5.31 -11.95 -12.17
N LYS A 82 5.89 -11.66 -10.99
CA LYS A 82 7.08 -12.37 -10.47
C LYS A 82 6.91 -13.89 -10.46
N THR A 83 5.82 -14.39 -9.88
CA THR A 83 5.51 -15.83 -9.81
C THR A 83 5.35 -16.46 -11.20
N THR A 84 4.81 -15.72 -12.17
CA THR A 84 4.72 -16.18 -13.57
C THR A 84 6.10 -16.34 -14.18
N ALA A 85 7.00 -15.39 -13.93
CA ALA A 85 8.39 -15.49 -14.38
C ALA A 85 9.14 -16.62 -13.66
N LEU A 86 9.00 -16.76 -12.33
CA LEU A 86 9.60 -17.86 -11.55
C LEU A 86 9.19 -19.22 -12.08
N ARG A 87 7.90 -19.42 -12.34
CA ARG A 87 7.36 -20.66 -12.90
C ARG A 87 8.02 -21.00 -14.24
N GLU A 88 8.15 -20.01 -15.11
CA GLU A 88 8.77 -20.21 -16.42
C GLU A 88 10.27 -20.46 -16.32
N ILE A 89 10.99 -19.76 -15.43
CA ILE A 89 12.41 -20.00 -15.15
C ILE A 89 12.61 -21.45 -14.67
N ALA A 90 11.78 -21.92 -13.74
CA ALA A 90 11.83 -23.28 -13.23
C ALA A 90 11.65 -24.32 -14.35
N ARG A 91 10.66 -24.10 -15.22
CA ARG A 91 10.41 -24.96 -16.39
C ARG A 91 11.60 -24.99 -17.34
N VAL A 92 12.14 -23.83 -17.72
CA VAL A 92 13.27 -23.74 -18.66
C VAL A 92 14.50 -24.43 -18.09
N LEU A 93 14.81 -24.19 -16.81
CA LEU A 93 15.92 -24.83 -16.13
C LEU A 93 15.77 -26.36 -16.08
N ALA A 94 14.57 -26.86 -15.79
CA ALA A 94 14.31 -28.30 -15.69
C ALA A 94 14.23 -28.99 -17.06
N ASP A 95 13.50 -28.41 -18.02
CA ASP A 95 13.18 -29.06 -19.29
C ASP A 95 14.19 -28.80 -20.40
N GLU A 96 14.71 -27.58 -20.51
CA GLU A 96 15.64 -27.18 -21.58
C GLU A 96 17.10 -27.33 -21.15
N LEU A 97 17.42 -26.90 -19.92
CA LEU A 97 18.79 -26.99 -19.37
C LEU A 97 19.05 -28.27 -18.58
N HIS A 98 18.04 -29.15 -18.43
CA HIS A 98 18.11 -30.45 -17.77
C HIS A 98 18.69 -30.41 -16.35
N LYS A 99 18.44 -29.33 -15.62
CA LYS A 99 18.88 -29.14 -14.25
C LYS A 99 17.97 -29.85 -13.25
N ARG A 100 18.56 -30.31 -12.15
CA ARG A 100 17.79 -30.81 -10.99
C ARG A 100 17.19 -29.63 -10.22
N VAL A 101 15.99 -29.21 -10.63
CA VAL A 101 15.26 -28.09 -10.02
C VAL A 101 14.34 -28.58 -8.90
N VAL A 102 14.40 -27.91 -7.76
CA VAL A 102 13.44 -28.06 -6.65
C VAL A 102 12.77 -26.71 -6.38
N ILE A 103 11.44 -26.69 -6.36
CA ILE A 103 10.63 -25.52 -6.04
C ILE A 103 10.15 -25.65 -4.59
N ILE A 104 10.46 -24.64 -3.78
CA ILE A 104 9.92 -24.48 -2.43
C ILE A 104 8.70 -23.58 -2.53
N ASP A 105 7.51 -24.18 -2.49
CA ASP A 105 6.24 -23.50 -2.75
C ASP A 105 5.44 -23.35 -1.45
N THR A 106 5.53 -22.17 -0.85
CA THR A 106 4.85 -21.86 0.42
C THR A 106 3.39 -21.46 0.21
N SER A 107 3.10 -20.80 -0.90
CA SER A 107 1.78 -20.23 -1.19
C SER A 107 0.97 -21.05 -2.19
N ASN A 108 1.52 -22.17 -2.67
CA ASN A 108 1.02 -22.97 -3.79
C ASN A 108 0.78 -22.11 -5.06
N GLU A 109 1.51 -20.99 -5.22
CA GLU A 109 1.31 -20.09 -6.36
C GLU A 109 2.17 -20.49 -7.56
N ILE A 110 3.31 -21.16 -7.37
CA ILE A 110 4.19 -21.54 -8.48
C ILE A 110 3.68 -22.81 -9.14
N ALA A 111 3.48 -23.86 -8.37
CA ALA A 111 3.15 -25.18 -8.89
C ALA A 111 1.66 -25.53 -8.76
N GLY A 112 0.85 -24.65 -8.19
CA GLY A 112 -0.58 -24.92 -7.97
C GLY A 112 -0.83 -25.77 -6.72
N ASP A 113 -2.10 -26.01 -6.46
CA ASP A 113 -2.58 -26.65 -5.23
C ASP A 113 -2.72 -28.18 -5.38
N GLY A 114 -2.89 -28.86 -4.24
CA GLY A 114 -3.00 -30.32 -4.14
C GLY A 114 -1.69 -31.05 -4.42
N ASP A 115 -1.68 -32.38 -4.46
CA ASP A 115 -0.45 -33.19 -4.49
C ASP A 115 0.23 -33.22 -5.87
N ILE A 116 -0.55 -33.04 -6.94
CA ILE A 116 -0.09 -33.08 -8.32
C ILE A 116 0.27 -31.67 -8.78
N PRO A 117 1.56 -31.36 -9.01
CA PRO A 117 1.96 -30.04 -9.47
C PRO A 117 1.48 -29.78 -10.91
N HIS A 118 1.23 -28.51 -11.20
CA HIS A 118 0.82 -28.03 -12.51
C HIS A 118 1.89 -28.31 -13.58
N PRO A 119 1.55 -28.82 -14.78
CA PRO A 119 2.52 -29.17 -15.84
C PRO A 119 3.44 -28.03 -16.29
N ALA A 120 3.05 -26.78 -16.06
CA ALA A 120 3.83 -25.60 -16.43
C ALA A 120 5.15 -25.42 -15.65
N ILE A 121 5.41 -26.18 -14.58
CA ILE A 121 6.75 -26.22 -13.96
C ILE A 121 7.72 -27.20 -14.66
N GLY A 122 7.25 -27.92 -15.68
CA GLY A 122 8.05 -28.92 -16.39
C GLY A 122 8.43 -30.10 -15.48
N ARG A 123 9.66 -30.58 -15.62
CA ARG A 123 10.24 -31.65 -14.77
C ARG A 123 10.71 -31.19 -13.38
N ALA A 124 10.48 -29.94 -13.00
CA ALA A 124 10.85 -29.46 -11.68
C ALA A 124 10.09 -30.23 -10.58
N ARG A 125 10.77 -30.53 -9.47
CA ARG A 125 10.16 -31.16 -8.30
C ARG A 125 9.63 -30.08 -7.35
N ARG A 126 8.53 -30.33 -6.67
CA ARG A 126 7.95 -29.40 -5.70
C ARG A 126 8.09 -29.97 -4.28
N MET A 127 8.50 -29.13 -3.34
CA MET A 127 8.35 -29.34 -1.91
C MET A 127 7.35 -28.30 -1.39
N GLN A 128 6.26 -28.76 -0.78
CA GLN A 128 5.27 -27.88 -0.16
C GLN A 128 5.68 -27.54 1.26
N VAL A 129 5.41 -26.30 1.67
CA VAL A 129 5.68 -25.84 3.02
C VAL A 129 4.38 -25.82 3.81
N ALA A 130 4.34 -26.51 4.95
CA ALA A 130 3.14 -26.59 5.79
C ALA A 130 2.70 -25.24 6.37
N SER A 131 3.66 -24.39 6.73
CA SER A 131 3.39 -22.99 7.10
C SER A 131 4.60 -22.11 6.75
N PRO A 132 4.39 -20.80 6.47
CA PRO A 132 5.48 -19.89 6.06
C PRO A 132 6.67 -19.88 7.02
N GLU A 133 6.42 -20.02 8.32
CA GLU A 133 7.47 -20.04 9.35
C GLU A 133 8.47 -21.20 9.16
N HIS A 134 8.06 -22.32 8.57
CA HIS A 134 8.91 -23.50 8.35
C HIS A 134 9.63 -23.48 6.99
N GLN A 135 9.45 -22.45 6.17
CA GLN A 135 10.02 -22.39 4.82
C GLN A 135 11.55 -22.57 4.84
N HIS A 136 12.25 -21.92 5.76
CA HIS A 136 13.70 -22.05 5.93
C HIS A 136 14.15 -23.50 6.19
N GLN A 137 13.38 -24.28 6.96
CA GLN A 137 13.70 -25.67 7.24
C GLN A 137 13.55 -26.54 5.99
N VAL A 138 12.47 -26.33 5.22
CA VAL A 138 12.25 -27.03 3.94
C VAL A 138 13.32 -26.67 2.92
N MET A 139 13.81 -25.43 2.91
CA MET A 139 14.94 -25.02 2.07
C MET A 139 16.22 -25.81 2.38
N ILE A 140 16.53 -26.03 3.67
CA ILE A 140 17.70 -26.83 4.07
C ILE A 140 17.50 -28.31 3.74
N GLU A 141 16.32 -28.85 4.06
CA GLU A 141 15.93 -30.23 3.74
C GLU A 141 16.08 -30.52 2.23
N ALA A 142 15.70 -29.57 1.37
CA ALA A 142 15.84 -29.67 -0.07
C ALA A 142 17.28 -29.97 -0.49
N VAL A 143 18.26 -29.29 0.11
CA VAL A 143 19.68 -29.50 -0.21
C VAL A 143 20.19 -30.80 0.37
N GLU A 144 19.80 -31.13 1.60
CA GLU A 144 20.28 -32.34 2.30
C GLU A 144 19.80 -33.63 1.64
N ASN A 145 18.55 -33.66 1.18
CA ASN A 145 17.92 -34.91 0.74
C ASN A 145 17.78 -35.04 -0.78
N HIS A 146 17.76 -33.94 -1.54
CA HIS A 146 17.36 -33.98 -2.95
C HIS A 146 18.45 -33.62 -3.96
N MET A 147 19.67 -33.31 -3.51
CA MET A 147 20.84 -32.91 -4.32
C MET A 147 20.49 -31.97 -5.50
N PRO A 148 19.81 -30.84 -5.25
CA PRO A 148 19.40 -29.91 -6.31
C PRO A 148 20.59 -29.20 -6.94
N GLU A 149 20.49 -28.88 -8.23
CA GLU A 149 21.36 -27.89 -8.87
C GLU A 149 20.76 -26.48 -8.77
N VAL A 150 19.43 -26.40 -8.72
CA VAL A 150 18.70 -25.14 -8.58
C VAL A 150 17.60 -25.29 -7.55
N ILE A 151 17.48 -24.29 -6.68
CA ILE A 151 16.34 -24.11 -5.79
C ILE A 151 15.58 -22.85 -6.20
N VAL A 152 14.27 -22.98 -6.41
CA VAL A 152 13.36 -21.89 -6.74
C VAL A 152 12.48 -21.59 -5.52
N ILE A 153 12.41 -20.34 -5.09
CA ILE A 153 11.72 -19.92 -3.87
C ILE A 153 10.74 -18.80 -4.21
N ASP A 154 9.46 -18.93 -3.85
CA ASP A 154 8.46 -17.93 -4.22
C ASP A 154 8.76 -16.56 -3.59
N GLU A 155 8.86 -16.46 -2.27
CA GLU A 155 9.13 -15.20 -1.58
C GLU A 155 10.04 -15.43 -0.37
N ILE A 156 11.12 -14.64 -0.29
CA ILE A 156 12.03 -14.57 0.85
C ILE A 156 11.71 -13.30 1.64
N GLY A 157 11.27 -13.47 2.88
CA GLY A 157 10.80 -12.40 3.75
C GLY A 157 11.40 -12.41 5.16
N THR A 158 11.91 -13.55 5.65
CA THR A 158 12.40 -13.67 7.04
C THR A 158 13.93 -13.77 7.14
N GLU A 159 14.48 -13.50 8.33
CA GLU A 159 15.92 -13.59 8.59
C GLU A 159 16.43 -15.03 8.41
N LEU A 160 15.65 -16.00 8.89
CA LEU A 160 15.99 -17.42 8.80
C LEU A 160 16.04 -17.89 7.35
N GLU A 161 15.11 -17.43 6.51
CA GLU A 161 15.14 -17.72 5.06
C GLU A 161 16.34 -17.09 4.38
N ALA A 162 16.70 -15.85 4.73
CA ALA A 162 17.88 -15.18 4.17
C ALA A 162 19.18 -15.90 4.56
N GLN A 163 19.29 -16.34 5.82
CA GLN A 163 20.41 -17.16 6.30
C GLN A 163 20.46 -18.52 5.59
N ALA A 164 19.32 -19.21 5.45
CA ALA A 164 19.23 -20.47 4.73
C ALA A 164 19.64 -20.30 3.26
N ALA A 165 19.17 -19.26 2.58
CA ALA A 165 19.57 -18.93 1.22
C ALA A 165 21.09 -18.73 1.10
N ARG A 166 21.71 -18.00 2.03
CA ARG A 166 23.18 -17.85 2.06
C ARG A 166 23.89 -19.20 2.20
N THR A 167 23.48 -20.03 3.15
CA THR A 167 24.07 -21.37 3.35
C THR A 167 23.91 -22.28 2.13
N ILE A 168 22.80 -22.17 1.41
CA ILE A 168 22.55 -22.92 0.17
C ILE A 168 23.45 -22.43 -0.96
N ALA A 169 23.59 -21.11 -1.13
CA ALA A 169 24.48 -20.53 -2.13
C ALA A 169 25.94 -20.88 -1.87
N GLU A 170 26.39 -20.88 -0.61
CA GLU A 170 27.75 -21.29 -0.21
C GLU A 170 28.06 -22.76 -0.58
N ARG A 171 27.02 -23.60 -0.71
CA ARG A 171 27.14 -25.00 -1.19
C ARG A 171 27.16 -25.12 -2.72
N GLY A 172 27.11 -24.00 -3.44
CA GLY A 172 27.17 -23.95 -4.91
C GLY A 172 25.86 -24.28 -5.61
N VAL A 173 24.73 -24.22 -4.90
CA VAL A 173 23.40 -24.40 -5.50
C VAL A 173 22.91 -23.06 -6.05
N MET A 174 22.44 -23.05 -7.30
CA MET A 174 21.84 -21.86 -7.90
C MET A 174 20.51 -21.54 -7.21
N LEU A 175 20.29 -20.29 -6.85
CA LEU A 175 19.04 -19.82 -6.25
C LEU A 175 18.28 -18.93 -7.23
N VAL A 176 17.00 -19.18 -7.38
CA VAL A 176 16.07 -18.27 -8.08
C VAL A 176 14.95 -17.93 -7.12
N GLY A 177 14.85 -16.67 -6.70
CA GLY A 177 13.88 -16.29 -5.68
C GLY A 177 13.23 -14.95 -5.95
N THR A 178 12.09 -14.68 -5.29
CA THR A 178 11.64 -13.30 -5.10
C THR A 178 11.87 -12.86 -3.66
N ALA A 179 11.95 -11.56 -3.42
CA ALA A 179 12.01 -11.01 -2.07
C ALA A 179 11.08 -9.81 -1.91
N HIS A 180 10.76 -9.50 -0.66
CA HIS A 180 9.94 -8.36 -0.31
C HIS A 180 10.66 -7.04 -0.61
N GLY A 181 10.27 -6.37 -1.69
CA GLY A 181 10.86 -5.10 -2.11
C GLY A 181 10.60 -4.79 -3.58
N ASN A 182 10.48 -3.50 -3.89
CA ASN A 182 10.29 -3.05 -5.27
C ASN A 182 11.63 -2.84 -5.99
N ARG A 183 12.68 -2.51 -5.24
CA ARG A 183 14.01 -2.14 -5.72
C ARG A 183 15.10 -2.65 -4.80
N ILE A 184 16.32 -2.79 -5.32
CA ILE A 184 17.50 -3.23 -4.57
C ILE A 184 17.84 -2.30 -3.40
N GLU A 185 17.56 -1.01 -3.54
CA GLU A 185 17.72 -0.02 -2.47
C GLU A 185 16.90 -0.35 -1.21
N ASN A 186 15.74 -0.99 -1.38
CA ASN A 186 14.90 -1.39 -0.26
C ASN A 186 15.55 -2.54 0.52
N LEU A 187 16.23 -3.46 -0.17
CA LEU A 187 16.97 -4.56 0.44
C LEU A 187 18.18 -4.05 1.24
N ILE A 188 18.90 -3.05 0.73
CA ILE A 188 20.05 -2.44 1.41
C ILE A 188 19.65 -1.82 2.75
N LYS A 189 18.47 -1.20 2.82
CA LYS A 189 17.94 -0.56 4.03
C LYS A 189 17.30 -1.56 5.01
N ASN A 190 16.91 -2.74 4.53
CA ASN A 190 16.26 -3.74 5.35
C ASN A 190 17.32 -4.64 6.02
N PRO A 191 17.51 -4.57 7.35
CA PRO A 191 18.54 -5.36 8.03
C PRO A 191 18.37 -6.86 7.83
N THR A 192 17.13 -7.35 7.80
CA THR A 192 16.78 -8.77 7.62
C THR A 192 17.14 -9.30 6.25
N LEU A 193 16.82 -8.55 5.19
CA LEU A 193 17.00 -9.00 3.80
C LEU A 193 18.32 -8.51 3.18
N SER A 194 19.06 -7.63 3.88
CA SER A 194 20.36 -7.13 3.40
C SER A 194 21.37 -8.25 3.16
N ASP A 195 21.25 -9.36 3.88
CA ASP A 195 22.09 -10.54 3.71
C ASP A 195 21.98 -11.13 2.29
N LEU A 196 20.84 -11.00 1.61
CA LEU A 196 20.65 -11.47 0.24
C LEU A 196 21.53 -10.72 -0.77
N VAL A 197 21.87 -9.47 -0.46
CA VAL A 197 22.70 -8.58 -1.30
C VAL A 197 24.11 -8.39 -0.76
N GLY A 198 24.54 -9.26 0.17
CA GLY A 198 25.91 -9.32 0.68
C GLY A 198 26.08 -8.82 2.12
N GLY A 199 24.99 -8.45 2.79
CA GLY A 199 24.95 -7.91 4.15
C GLY A 199 25.61 -6.54 4.26
N ILE A 200 25.02 -5.59 4.98
CA ILE A 200 25.57 -4.23 5.08
C ILE A 200 26.11 -4.00 6.49
N GLN A 201 27.36 -3.55 6.60
CA GLN A 201 27.99 -3.25 7.89
C GLN A 201 28.74 -1.91 7.87
N ALA A 202 28.82 -1.27 9.03
CA ALA A 202 29.62 -0.07 9.21
C ALA A 202 31.08 -0.46 9.50
N VAL A 203 32.00 -0.03 8.65
CA VAL A 203 33.45 -0.26 8.78
C VAL A 203 34.13 1.07 9.08
N THR A 204 35.02 1.08 10.07
CA THR A 204 35.87 2.24 10.36
C THR A 204 37.16 2.15 9.55
N LEU A 205 37.32 3.06 8.60
CA LEU A 205 38.53 3.22 7.81
C LEU A 205 39.63 3.88 8.65
N GLY A 206 40.88 3.48 8.40
CA GLY A 206 42.06 4.19 8.91
C GLY A 206 42.16 5.60 8.31
N ASP A 207 42.87 6.50 9.00
CA ASP A 207 42.97 7.93 8.67
C ASP A 207 43.46 8.16 7.23
N ASP A 208 44.42 7.36 6.76
CA ASP A 208 44.98 7.46 5.40
C ASP A 208 43.98 7.01 4.32
N GLU A 209 43.20 5.95 4.58
CA GLU A 209 42.21 5.43 3.63
C GLU A 209 40.97 6.33 3.56
N ALA A 210 40.51 6.85 4.70
CA ALA A 210 39.43 7.82 4.76
C ALA A 210 39.80 9.12 3.99
N ARG A 211 41.05 9.58 4.14
CA ARG A 211 41.55 10.76 3.42
C ARG A 211 41.68 10.50 1.91
N ARG A 212 42.13 9.30 1.52
CA ARG A 212 42.22 8.88 0.10
C ARG A 212 40.86 8.82 -0.58
N ARG A 213 39.82 8.32 0.12
CA ARG A 213 38.46 8.19 -0.40
C ARG A 213 37.61 9.46 -0.27
N GLY A 214 38.07 10.46 0.48
CA GLY A 214 37.30 11.68 0.77
C GLY A 214 36.01 11.40 1.55
N SER A 215 36.00 10.32 2.33
CA SER A 215 34.82 9.84 3.06
C SER A 215 34.98 10.05 4.57
N GLN A 216 33.88 9.90 5.31
CA GLN A 216 33.94 9.85 6.77
C GLN A 216 34.76 8.64 7.23
N LYS A 217 35.24 8.68 8.49
CA LYS A 217 35.97 7.57 9.10
C LYS A 217 35.13 6.29 9.16
N THR A 218 33.81 6.41 9.28
CA THR A 218 32.89 5.27 9.23
C THR A 218 32.13 5.29 7.91
N VAL A 219 32.20 4.19 7.18
CA VAL A 219 31.50 3.99 5.89
C VAL A 219 30.70 2.69 5.94
N LEU A 220 29.64 2.61 5.14
CA LEU A 220 28.91 1.36 4.95
C LEU A 220 29.57 0.56 3.83
N GLU A 221 29.88 -0.70 4.10
CA GLU A 221 30.42 -1.64 3.12
C GLU A 221 29.66 -2.97 3.21
N ARG A 222 29.69 -3.74 2.12
CA ARG A 222 29.17 -5.11 2.15
C ARG A 222 30.03 -5.99 3.05
N LYS A 223 29.41 -6.92 3.77
CA LYS A 223 30.07 -7.88 4.66
C LYS A 223 30.64 -9.07 3.88
N ALA A 224 29.96 -9.49 2.81
CA ALA A 224 30.28 -10.67 2.03
C ALA A 224 29.86 -10.49 0.55
N PRO A 225 30.24 -11.41 -0.36
CA PRO A 225 29.62 -11.53 -1.67
C PRO A 225 28.10 -11.69 -1.53
N PRO A 226 27.30 -11.14 -2.47
CA PRO A 226 25.86 -11.29 -2.42
C PRO A 226 25.43 -12.74 -2.66
N THR A 227 24.40 -13.20 -1.95
CA THR A 227 23.79 -14.53 -2.17
C THR A 227 23.24 -14.66 -3.59
N PHE A 228 22.72 -13.56 -4.13
CA PHE A 228 22.27 -13.46 -5.51
C PHE A 228 23.23 -12.59 -6.31
N GLU A 229 23.82 -13.15 -7.36
CA GLU A 229 24.77 -12.45 -8.22
C GLU A 229 24.05 -11.46 -9.15
N ILE A 230 22.85 -11.83 -9.60
CA ILE A 230 22.01 -11.05 -10.52
C ILE A 230 20.72 -10.65 -9.79
N ALA A 231 20.27 -9.41 -9.99
CA ALA A 231 18.95 -8.96 -9.57
C ALA A 231 18.15 -8.39 -10.73
N VAL A 232 16.85 -8.69 -10.77
CA VAL A 232 15.91 -8.24 -11.80
C VAL A 232 14.76 -7.50 -11.12
N GLU A 233 14.64 -6.20 -11.38
CA GLU A 233 13.51 -5.40 -10.89
C GLU A 233 12.41 -5.34 -11.96
N MET A 234 11.28 -5.98 -11.70
CA MET A 234 10.11 -5.91 -12.55
C MET A 234 9.33 -4.63 -12.25
N LEU A 235 9.50 -3.61 -13.09
CA LEU A 235 8.71 -2.38 -13.02
C LEU A 235 7.28 -2.63 -13.53
N GLU A 236 7.20 -3.33 -14.66
CA GLU A 236 5.96 -3.74 -15.35
C GLU A 236 6.15 -5.14 -15.95
N ARG A 237 5.06 -5.76 -16.42
CA ARG A 237 5.10 -7.12 -17.01
C ARG A 237 6.13 -7.26 -18.13
N LYS A 238 6.26 -6.24 -18.98
CA LYS A 238 7.12 -6.23 -20.18
C LYS A 238 8.33 -5.29 -20.06
N ARG A 239 8.61 -4.72 -18.88
CA ARG A 239 9.69 -3.75 -18.69
C ARG A 239 10.44 -4.00 -17.39
N TRP A 240 11.66 -4.53 -17.49
CA TRP A 240 12.46 -4.99 -16.36
C TRP A 240 13.81 -4.27 -16.32
N VAL A 241 14.30 -4.00 -15.13
CA VAL A 241 15.64 -3.46 -14.90
C VAL A 241 16.53 -4.63 -14.49
N VAL A 242 17.69 -4.76 -15.13
CA VAL A 242 18.61 -5.87 -14.87
C VAL A 242 19.89 -5.35 -14.23
N HIS A 243 20.19 -5.87 -13.06
CA HIS A 243 21.46 -5.72 -12.37
C HIS A 243 22.28 -6.99 -12.60
N GLU A 244 23.13 -6.98 -13.63
CA GLU A 244 24.01 -8.11 -13.99
C GLU A 244 25.03 -8.43 -12.89
N SER A 245 25.39 -7.42 -12.10
CA SER A 245 26.24 -7.56 -10.90
C SER A 245 25.59 -6.82 -9.74
N VAL A 246 24.99 -7.58 -8.83
CA VAL A 246 24.46 -7.08 -7.56
C VAL A 246 25.57 -6.46 -6.73
N ALA A 247 26.75 -7.08 -6.71
CA ALA A 247 27.92 -6.58 -5.99
C ALA A 247 28.27 -5.14 -6.40
N ASP A 248 28.43 -4.89 -7.71
CA ASP A 248 28.79 -3.57 -8.23
C ASP A 248 27.66 -2.56 -8.03
N THR A 249 26.41 -2.99 -8.20
CA THR A 249 25.24 -2.13 -7.98
C THR A 249 25.18 -1.65 -6.54
N VAL A 250 25.28 -2.57 -5.57
CA VAL A 250 25.22 -2.26 -4.15
C VAL A 250 26.42 -1.40 -3.74
N ASP A 251 27.63 -1.72 -4.19
CA ASP A 251 28.83 -0.93 -3.86
C ASP A 251 28.75 0.50 -4.38
N ASN A 252 28.17 0.70 -5.57
CA ASN A 252 27.92 2.05 -6.10
C ASN A 252 26.87 2.80 -5.27
N LEU A 253 25.77 2.15 -4.89
CA LEU A 253 24.72 2.75 -4.06
C LEU A 253 25.24 3.13 -2.67
N LEU A 254 26.03 2.27 -2.02
CA LEU A 254 26.65 2.56 -0.71
C LEU A 254 27.63 3.75 -0.79
N ARG A 255 28.27 3.96 -1.94
CA ARG A 255 29.14 5.11 -2.22
C ARG A 255 28.38 6.37 -2.66
N GLY A 256 27.05 6.34 -2.65
CA GLY A 256 26.19 7.47 -3.08
C GLY A 256 26.20 7.72 -4.58
N ARG A 257 26.63 6.75 -5.40
CA ARG A 257 26.59 6.83 -6.87
C ARG A 257 25.31 6.17 -7.36
N GLN A 258 24.61 6.81 -8.30
CA GLN A 258 23.46 6.20 -8.94
C GLN A 258 23.91 5.19 -10.01
N PRO A 259 23.57 3.89 -9.87
CA PRO A 259 23.83 2.92 -10.92
C PRO A 259 22.93 3.21 -12.13
N ASN A 260 23.41 2.88 -13.33
CA ASN A 260 22.63 2.96 -14.57
C ASN A 260 22.47 1.54 -15.17
N PRO A 261 21.63 0.69 -14.56
CA PRO A 261 21.39 -0.66 -15.04
C PRO A 261 20.64 -0.66 -16.39
N PRO A 262 20.91 -1.64 -17.27
CA PRO A 262 20.12 -1.81 -18.48
C PRO A 262 18.65 -2.10 -18.17
N VAL A 263 17.77 -1.44 -18.92
CA VAL A 263 16.33 -1.69 -18.96
C VAL A 263 16.05 -2.57 -20.17
N ARG A 264 15.37 -3.69 -19.94
CA ARG A 264 14.90 -4.60 -20.98
C ARG A 264 13.41 -4.37 -21.16
N THR A 265 12.98 -4.19 -22.39
CA THR A 265 11.57 -4.01 -22.75
C THR A 265 11.18 -4.96 -23.87
N GLU A 266 10.09 -5.70 -23.69
CA GLU A 266 9.51 -6.58 -24.71
C GLU A 266 8.47 -5.80 -25.54
N ASP A 267 8.59 -5.84 -26.87
CA ASP A 267 7.59 -5.26 -27.76
C ASP A 267 6.34 -6.16 -27.94
N GLU A 268 5.41 -5.75 -28.79
CA GLU A 268 4.21 -6.56 -29.09
C GLU A 268 4.51 -7.81 -29.91
N ASN A 269 5.66 -7.85 -30.59
CA ASN A 269 6.12 -8.97 -31.41
C ASN A 269 7.01 -9.95 -30.63
N GLY A 270 7.19 -9.74 -29.32
CA GLY A 270 8.04 -10.58 -28.46
C GLY A 270 9.54 -10.31 -28.60
N LYS A 271 9.94 -9.22 -29.27
CA LYS A 271 11.35 -8.82 -29.41
C LYS A 271 11.77 -8.00 -28.20
N VAL A 272 12.85 -8.42 -27.57
CA VAL A 272 13.44 -7.72 -26.42
C VAL A 272 14.40 -6.63 -26.91
N THR A 273 14.19 -5.41 -26.42
CA THR A 273 15.08 -4.27 -26.64
C THR A 273 15.77 -3.91 -25.33
N ILE A 274 17.10 -3.77 -25.37
CA ILE A 274 17.91 -3.39 -24.21
C ILE A 274 18.29 -1.92 -24.37
N THR A 275 17.88 -1.08 -23.44
CA THR A 275 18.22 0.35 -23.39
C THR A 275 18.94 0.68 -22.08
N ARG A 276 19.80 1.70 -22.09
CA ARG A 276 20.36 2.30 -20.87
C ARG A 276 19.83 3.72 -20.76
N GLU A 277 18.96 3.98 -19.80
CA GLU A 277 18.43 5.32 -19.56
C GLU A 277 19.52 6.14 -18.85
N LEU A 278 20.16 7.06 -19.56
CA LEU A 278 21.05 8.02 -18.90
C LEU A 278 20.24 8.84 -17.89
N PRO A 279 20.69 9.00 -16.64
CA PRO A 279 20.03 9.87 -15.69
C PRO A 279 19.93 11.27 -16.30
N SER A 280 18.70 11.78 -16.46
CA SER A 280 18.46 13.14 -16.93
C SER A 280 19.18 14.10 -15.98
N ALA A 281 20.22 14.76 -16.47
CA ALA A 281 20.97 15.73 -15.68
C ALA A 281 20.01 16.80 -15.12
N PRO A 282 20.12 17.18 -13.84
CA PRO A 282 19.38 18.33 -13.33
C PRO A 282 19.78 19.55 -14.16
N VAL A 283 18.78 20.21 -14.75
CA VAL A 283 18.98 21.44 -15.53
C VAL A 283 19.64 22.48 -14.61
N ALA A 284 20.94 22.68 -14.79
CA ALA A 284 21.69 23.68 -14.06
C ALA A 284 21.21 25.07 -14.49
N ILE A 285 20.61 25.82 -13.57
CA ILE A 285 20.33 27.23 -13.73
C ILE A 285 21.68 27.96 -13.61
N PRO A 286 22.17 28.66 -14.66
CA PRO A 286 23.44 29.37 -14.56
C PRO A 286 23.29 30.63 -13.68
N PRO A 287 24.32 30.98 -12.89
CA PRO A 287 24.27 32.08 -11.94
C PRO A 287 24.46 33.44 -12.61
N ASN A 288 23.82 34.45 -12.03
CA ASN A 288 23.86 35.86 -12.42
C ASN A 288 25.27 36.47 -12.33
N GLY A 289 25.64 37.28 -13.33
CA GLY A 289 26.91 38.04 -13.32
C GLY A 289 26.99 39.20 -14.32
N ARG A 290 26.32 40.32 -13.98
CA ARG A 290 26.64 41.76 -14.23
C ARG A 290 27.38 42.20 -15.53
N THR A 291 26.75 43.14 -16.25
CA THR A 291 27.36 44.45 -16.58
C THR A 291 26.31 45.54 -16.85
N ARG A 292 26.62 46.75 -16.38
CA ARG A 292 25.85 48.01 -16.44
C ARG A 292 25.80 48.61 -17.86
N GLY A 293 24.67 49.22 -18.22
CA GLY A 293 24.64 50.63 -18.63
C GLY A 293 24.41 50.98 -20.11
N HIS A 294 23.23 51.58 -20.35
CA HIS A 294 22.86 52.58 -21.39
C HIS A 294 22.50 52.14 -22.84
N LEU A 295 21.20 51.82 -22.99
CA LEU A 295 20.19 52.40 -23.90
C LEU A 295 20.65 53.07 -25.22
N THR A 296 20.20 52.49 -26.35
CA THR A 296 19.45 53.17 -27.42
C THR A 296 18.68 52.12 -28.23
N LEU A 297 17.38 52.37 -28.47
CA LEU A 297 16.45 51.47 -29.14
C LEU A 297 16.62 51.48 -30.67
N THR A 298 16.47 50.31 -31.31
CA THR A 298 15.48 50.07 -32.39
C THR A 298 15.41 48.59 -32.81
N THR A 299 14.31 47.95 -32.39
CA THR A 299 13.54 46.80 -32.96
C THR A 299 14.20 45.63 -33.71
N PRO A 300 13.78 44.40 -33.32
CA PRO A 300 13.29 43.43 -34.30
C PRO A 300 11.83 42.99 -34.06
N SER A 301 11.24 42.64 -35.20
CA SER A 301 9.90 42.13 -35.52
C SER A 301 9.19 41.18 -34.55
N GLN A 302 7.98 41.63 -34.20
CA GLN A 302 6.72 40.99 -33.77
C GLN A 302 6.59 39.44 -33.63
N PRO A 303 6.03 38.97 -32.48
CA PRO A 303 5.31 37.70 -32.40
C PRO A 303 3.85 37.84 -32.88
N LYS A 304 3.40 36.91 -33.73
CA LYS A 304 1.98 36.71 -34.07
C LYS A 304 1.28 35.86 -33.01
N GLY A 305 0.04 36.22 -32.66
CA GLY A 305 -0.86 35.39 -31.84
C GLY A 305 -1.36 36.08 -30.57
N TRP A 306 -2.33 35.44 -29.90
CA TRP A 306 -3.17 35.93 -28.78
C TRP A 306 -2.43 36.51 -27.54
N ARG A 307 -1.10 36.61 -27.59
CA ARG A 307 -0.25 37.23 -26.57
C ARG A 307 0.12 38.69 -26.89
N SER A 308 -0.31 39.28 -28.00
CA SER A 308 0.09 40.64 -28.41
C SER A 308 -0.87 41.77 -28.01
N SER A 309 -2.03 41.50 -27.39
CA SER A 309 -3.02 42.56 -27.09
C SER A 309 -3.21 42.91 -25.62
N GLY A 310 -2.66 42.16 -24.66
CA GLY A 310 -2.57 42.60 -23.24
C GLY A 310 -3.84 43.19 -22.62
N GLN A 311 -5.03 42.85 -23.12
CA GLN A 311 -6.31 43.37 -22.66
C GLN A 311 -7.23 42.19 -22.35
N MET A 312 -7.54 42.02 -21.06
CA MET A 312 -8.68 41.22 -20.64
C MET A 312 -9.94 42.05 -20.91
N LYS A 313 -10.84 41.55 -21.76
CA LYS A 313 -12.22 42.07 -21.85
C LYS A 313 -13.11 41.23 -20.92
N PRO A 314 -13.93 41.85 -20.06
CA PRO A 314 -14.88 41.12 -19.24
C PRO A 314 -15.98 40.54 -20.14
N LEU A 315 -16.34 39.27 -19.92
CA LEU A 315 -17.51 38.65 -20.52
C LEU A 315 -18.77 39.23 -19.87
N SER A 316 -19.70 39.72 -20.69
CA SER A 316 -21.03 40.15 -20.26
C SER A 316 -21.87 38.95 -19.86
N LEU A 317 -22.56 39.06 -18.73
CA LEU A 317 -23.63 38.16 -18.31
C LEU A 317 -24.71 38.12 -19.39
N GLN A 318 -24.88 36.97 -20.04
CA GLN A 318 -26.10 36.62 -20.75
C GLN A 318 -26.80 35.51 -19.97
N GLU A 319 -28.08 35.77 -19.69
CA GLU A 319 -29.02 34.95 -18.94
C GLU A 319 -29.16 33.57 -19.60
N PRO A 320 -29.25 32.47 -18.82
CA PRO A 320 -29.51 31.16 -19.38
C PRO A 320 -30.98 31.05 -19.80
N GLU A 321 -31.22 30.74 -21.08
CA GLU A 321 -32.52 30.28 -21.59
C GLU A 321 -32.95 28.96 -20.93
N PRO A 322 -34.28 28.71 -20.76
CA PRO A 322 -34.77 27.67 -19.90
C PRO A 322 -34.89 26.29 -20.58
N ALA A 323 -34.40 25.29 -19.85
CA ALA A 323 -35.00 23.97 -19.60
C ALA A 323 -35.47 23.12 -20.80
N ARG A 324 -34.61 22.19 -21.25
CA ARG A 324 -35.04 20.87 -21.80
C ARG A 324 -34.17 19.67 -21.42
N GLU A 325 -33.05 19.82 -20.72
CA GLU A 325 -32.21 18.67 -20.29
C GLU A 325 -32.41 18.24 -18.84
N ASN A 326 -33.08 19.06 -18.00
CA ASN A 326 -33.29 18.72 -16.59
C ASN A 326 -34.33 17.61 -16.35
N SER A 327 -35.27 17.36 -17.27
CA SER A 327 -36.34 16.38 -17.00
C SER A 327 -35.86 14.93 -17.08
N MET A 328 -34.87 14.63 -17.93
CA MET A 328 -34.36 13.26 -18.09
C MET A 328 -33.43 12.88 -16.94
N PHE A 329 -32.67 13.87 -16.43
CA PHE A 329 -31.83 13.69 -15.25
C PHE A 329 -32.66 13.63 -13.95
N GLU A 330 -33.71 14.46 -13.83
CA GLU A 330 -34.68 14.34 -12.72
C GLU A 330 -35.48 13.04 -12.76
N GLN A 331 -35.83 12.50 -13.94
CA GLN A 331 -36.47 11.19 -14.04
C GLN A 331 -35.55 10.04 -13.58
N LEU A 332 -34.27 10.06 -13.97
CA LEU A 332 -33.30 9.06 -13.52
C LEU A 332 -32.98 9.17 -12.01
N LEU A 333 -32.99 10.39 -11.46
CA LEU A 333 -32.86 10.64 -10.02
C LEU A 333 -34.11 10.20 -9.25
N ALA A 334 -35.31 10.46 -9.77
CA ALA A 334 -36.56 10.02 -9.17
C ALA A 334 -36.70 8.48 -9.20
N GLU A 335 -36.27 7.82 -10.27
CA GLU A 335 -36.21 6.35 -10.34
C GLU A 335 -35.21 5.77 -9.31
N SER A 336 -34.06 6.42 -9.12
CA SER A 336 -33.10 6.03 -8.07
C SER A 336 -33.63 6.25 -6.66
N TRP A 337 -34.44 7.28 -6.43
CA TRP A 337 -35.05 7.55 -5.12
C TRP A 337 -36.20 6.58 -4.80
N SER A 338 -36.94 6.13 -5.82
CA SER A 338 -38.00 5.11 -5.65
C SER A 338 -37.46 3.70 -5.32
N GLN A 339 -36.19 3.41 -5.67
CA GLN A 339 -35.55 2.14 -5.29
C GLN A 339 -35.14 2.09 -3.81
N GLN A 340 -34.86 3.24 -3.17
CA GLN A 340 -34.54 3.29 -1.74
C GLN A 340 -35.78 3.17 -0.84
N GLU A 341 -36.97 3.57 -1.31
CA GLU A 341 -38.23 3.40 -0.55
C GLU A 341 -38.77 1.96 -0.55
N ARG A 342 -38.30 1.07 -1.43
CA ARG A 342 -38.70 -0.36 -1.43
C ARG A 342 -38.00 -1.23 -0.40
N LEU A 343 -36.98 -0.70 0.30
CA LEU A 343 -36.35 -1.35 1.46
C LEU A 343 -36.92 -0.79 2.79
N GLY A 344 -38.09 -0.16 2.76
CA GLY A 344 -38.74 0.47 3.90
C GLY A 344 -40.00 -0.25 4.42
N GLN A 345 -40.20 -1.53 4.12
CA GLN A 345 -41.28 -2.31 4.74
C GLN A 345 -40.76 -3.66 5.26
N GLY A 346 -40.51 -3.69 6.57
CA GLY A 346 -40.51 -4.91 7.37
C GLY A 346 -39.13 -5.51 7.66
N MET A 347 -38.35 -4.88 8.54
CA MET A 347 -37.51 -5.60 9.49
C MET A 347 -37.18 -4.69 10.67
N GLU A 348 -38.02 -4.74 11.70
CA GLU A 348 -37.68 -4.28 13.04
C GLU A 348 -36.48 -5.12 13.51
N MET A 349 -35.29 -4.51 13.56
CA MET A 349 -34.11 -5.12 14.15
C MET A 349 -33.99 -4.58 15.58
N LEU A 350 -34.41 -5.41 16.53
CA LEU A 350 -34.17 -5.17 17.96
C LEU A 350 -32.66 -5.20 18.22
N GLY A 351 -32.11 -4.07 18.68
CA GLY A 351 -30.74 -4.00 19.17
C GLY A 351 -30.54 -4.84 20.45
N PRO A 352 -29.29 -5.06 20.89
CA PRO A 352 -28.96 -5.94 22.02
C PRO A 352 -29.62 -5.55 23.35
N ASN A 353 -30.22 -4.35 23.44
CA ASN A 353 -30.92 -3.83 24.62
C ASN A 353 -32.39 -3.40 24.37
N GLY A 354 -32.98 -3.74 23.21
CA GLY A 354 -34.41 -3.55 22.96
C GLY A 354 -34.89 -2.12 22.65
N GLU A 355 -34.05 -1.25 22.09
CA GLU A 355 -34.46 0.07 21.57
C GLU A 355 -34.56 0.07 20.03
N ASP A 356 -35.55 0.80 19.51
CA ASP A 356 -35.91 0.88 18.09
C ASP A 356 -34.84 1.62 17.28
N LEU A 357 -34.08 0.87 16.47
CA LEU A 357 -33.19 1.42 15.44
C LEU A 357 -33.93 1.52 14.09
N PRO A 358 -33.61 2.51 13.24
CA PRO A 358 -32.48 3.43 13.32
C PRO A 358 -32.75 4.75 14.07
N LEU A 359 -31.74 5.26 14.78
CA LEU A 359 -31.81 6.49 15.57
C LEU A 359 -31.94 7.73 14.65
N GLN A 360 -33.02 8.51 14.79
CA GLN A 360 -33.27 9.71 13.99
C GLN A 360 -32.64 10.96 14.62
N VAL A 361 -31.62 11.52 13.97
CA VAL A 361 -30.89 12.70 14.46
C VAL A 361 -31.22 13.93 13.63
N TYR A 362 -31.62 15.01 14.29
CA TYR A 362 -31.83 16.32 13.67
C TYR A 362 -30.57 17.21 13.82
N PRO A 363 -29.87 17.55 12.73
CA PRO A 363 -28.68 18.40 12.80
C PRO A 363 -29.04 19.88 12.88
N TYR A 364 -28.52 20.60 13.87
CA TYR A 364 -28.75 22.03 14.06
C TYR A 364 -27.46 22.85 14.08
N GLY A 365 -27.23 23.63 13.02
CA GLY A 365 -26.06 24.49 12.89
C GLY A 365 -24.75 23.75 12.61
N ILE A 366 -24.82 22.50 12.17
CA ILE A 366 -23.70 21.66 11.72
C ILE A 366 -23.99 21.26 10.27
N SER A 367 -22.98 21.19 9.42
CA SER A 367 -23.15 20.78 8.02
C SER A 367 -23.68 19.35 7.97
N ARG A 368 -24.80 19.14 7.26
CA ARG A 368 -25.40 17.81 7.06
C ARG A 368 -24.40 16.85 6.40
N HIS A 369 -23.65 17.34 5.42
CA HIS A 369 -22.60 16.58 4.74
C HIS A 369 -21.53 16.05 5.71
N GLN A 370 -21.09 16.85 6.67
CA GLN A 370 -20.08 16.43 7.65
C GLN A 370 -20.59 15.31 8.57
N ILE A 371 -21.88 15.33 8.88
CA ILE A 371 -22.51 14.29 9.72
C ILE A 371 -22.75 13.02 8.89
N GLU A 372 -23.23 13.16 7.64
CA GLU A 372 -23.39 12.03 6.71
C GLU A 372 -22.06 11.32 6.44
N GLN A 373 -20.97 12.08 6.26
CA GLN A 373 -19.63 11.52 6.12
C GLN A 373 -19.23 10.67 7.32
N VAL A 374 -19.43 11.15 8.54
CA VAL A 374 -19.10 10.40 9.76
C VAL A 374 -19.95 9.13 9.87
N ILE A 375 -21.25 9.21 9.55
CA ILE A 375 -22.17 8.07 9.59
C ILE A 375 -21.76 7.00 8.57
N GLN A 376 -21.40 7.40 7.34
CA GLN A 376 -20.98 6.49 6.28
C GLN A 376 -19.64 5.82 6.61
N ILE A 377 -18.66 6.59 7.09
CA ILE A 377 -17.31 6.08 7.39
C ILE A 377 -17.36 5.07 8.55
N LEU A 378 -18.14 5.37 9.59
CA LEU A 378 -18.24 4.52 10.78
C LEU A 378 -19.37 3.48 10.68
N ASN A 379 -20.10 3.45 9.56
CA ASN A 379 -21.25 2.59 9.31
C ASN A 379 -22.26 2.58 10.49
N LEU A 380 -22.57 3.76 11.02
CA LEU A 380 -23.45 3.89 12.21
C LEU A 380 -24.92 3.75 11.82
N PRO A 381 -25.77 3.11 12.66
CA PRO A 381 -27.22 2.97 12.41
C PRO A 381 -27.99 4.27 12.75
N VAL A 382 -27.60 5.39 12.12
CA VAL A 382 -28.16 6.73 12.36
C VAL A 382 -28.72 7.30 11.06
N VAL A 383 -29.95 7.84 11.11
CA VAL A 383 -30.60 8.49 9.97
C VAL A 383 -30.81 9.98 10.26
N LEU A 384 -30.44 10.85 9.30
CA LEU A 384 -30.63 12.29 9.44
C LEU A 384 -32.00 12.74 8.97
N THR A 385 -32.82 13.24 9.89
CA THR A 385 -34.14 13.81 9.57
C THR A 385 -34.07 15.32 9.35
N LYS A 386 -34.92 15.82 8.44
CA LYS A 386 -35.13 17.27 8.18
C LYS A 386 -36.22 17.86 9.08
N ASN A 387 -37.02 17.01 9.73
CA ASN A 387 -38.14 17.42 10.56
C ASN A 387 -37.80 17.16 12.02
N MET A 388 -37.88 18.19 12.86
CA MET A 388 -37.66 18.05 14.31
C MET A 388 -38.75 17.21 14.98
N ASP A 389 -39.90 17.05 14.33
CA ASP A 389 -41.08 16.34 14.83
C ASP A 389 -40.88 14.82 14.85
N THR A 390 -40.01 14.29 13.97
CA THR A 390 -39.70 12.86 13.89
C THR A 390 -38.33 12.53 14.49
N ALA A 391 -37.67 13.50 15.12
CA ALA A 391 -36.30 13.33 15.59
C ALA A 391 -36.26 12.78 17.02
N ASP A 392 -35.48 11.74 17.23
CA ASP A 392 -35.21 11.16 18.56
C ASP A 392 -34.19 12.01 19.33
N VAL A 393 -33.27 12.67 18.63
CA VAL A 393 -32.21 13.50 19.22
C VAL A 393 -31.92 14.73 18.35
N VAL A 394 -31.67 15.88 18.97
CA VAL A 394 -31.14 17.07 18.29
C VAL A 394 -29.63 17.19 18.54
N LEU A 395 -28.82 17.20 17.48
CA LEU A 395 -27.37 17.41 17.54
C LEU A 395 -27.01 18.81 17.02
N GLY A 396 -26.43 19.68 17.86
CA GLY A 396 -26.11 21.05 17.42
C GLY A 396 -24.95 21.73 18.12
N LEU A 397 -24.50 22.86 17.58
CA LEU A 397 -23.39 23.63 18.17
C LEU A 397 -23.83 24.35 19.45
N ARG A 398 -22.99 24.29 20.48
CA ARG A 398 -23.24 24.93 21.78
C ARG A 398 -23.42 26.44 21.68
N SER A 399 -22.77 27.10 20.70
CA SER A 399 -22.95 28.52 20.39
C SER A 399 -24.37 28.82 19.91
N HIS A 400 -24.89 28.03 18.97
CA HIS A 400 -26.19 28.24 18.33
C HIS A 400 -27.36 27.74 19.19
N VAL A 401 -27.15 26.68 19.97
CA VAL A 401 -28.12 26.19 20.95
C VAL A 401 -28.28 27.17 22.13
N LYS A 402 -27.25 27.96 22.45
CA LYS A 402 -27.33 29.00 23.49
C LYS A 402 -28.08 30.24 23.03
N SER A 403 -27.94 30.66 21.76
CA SER A 403 -28.51 31.91 21.24
C SER A 403 -29.99 31.83 20.85
N HIS A 404 -30.53 30.65 20.50
CA HIS A 404 -31.93 30.50 20.08
C HIS A 404 -32.84 29.90 21.17
N SER A 405 -33.61 30.74 21.85
CA SER A 405 -34.58 30.34 22.89
C SER A 405 -35.75 29.50 22.37
N LYS A 406 -36.17 29.70 21.10
CA LYS A 406 -37.25 28.93 20.44
C LYS A 406 -36.93 27.44 20.28
N LEU A 407 -35.68 27.08 19.98
CA LEU A 407 -35.29 25.68 19.82
C LEU A 407 -35.33 24.95 21.18
N LYS A 408 -34.89 25.62 22.25
CA LYS A 408 -34.99 25.10 23.62
C LYS A 408 -36.44 24.96 24.08
N SER A 409 -37.32 25.89 23.75
CA SER A 409 -38.74 25.78 24.13
C SER A 409 -39.43 24.63 23.40
N ILE A 410 -39.15 24.42 22.11
CA ILE A 410 -39.78 23.35 21.33
C ILE A 410 -39.24 21.97 21.70
N ALA A 411 -37.92 21.84 21.92
CA ALA A 411 -37.34 20.60 22.41
C ALA A 411 -37.83 20.25 23.83
N LYS A 412 -38.00 21.26 24.71
CA LYS A 412 -38.53 21.07 26.06
C LYS A 412 -40.03 20.74 26.09
N SER A 413 -40.83 21.31 25.18
CA SER A 413 -42.26 20.98 25.08
C SER A 413 -42.51 19.58 24.54
N ARG A 414 -41.55 19.01 23.79
CA ARG A 414 -41.68 17.70 23.14
C ARG A 414 -40.75 16.61 23.72
N GLN A 415 -40.06 16.92 24.82
CA GLN A 415 -39.15 16.01 25.53
C GLN A 415 -37.99 15.42 24.69
N ILE A 416 -37.56 16.10 23.62
CA ILE A 416 -36.45 15.64 22.78
C ILE A 416 -35.11 16.07 23.40
N PRO A 417 -34.15 15.16 23.67
CA PRO A 417 -32.84 15.50 24.20
C PRO A 417 -32.00 16.31 23.19
N ILE A 418 -31.36 17.38 23.66
CA ILE A 418 -30.44 18.20 22.86
C ILE A 418 -28.99 17.87 23.25
N HIS A 419 -28.22 17.36 22.29
CA HIS A 419 -26.78 17.16 22.42
C HIS A 419 -25.99 18.32 21.81
N ALA A 420 -25.21 19.02 22.62
CA ALA A 420 -24.47 20.20 22.21
C ALA A 420 -22.96 19.95 22.07
N ILE A 421 -22.41 20.12 20.87
CA ILE A 421 -20.97 20.01 20.60
C ILE A 421 -20.28 21.39 20.61
N LYS A 422 -18.98 21.44 20.92
CA LYS A 422 -18.25 22.72 21.09
C LYS A 422 -17.88 23.36 19.74
N ALA A 423 -17.58 22.55 18.73
CA ALA A 423 -17.20 22.94 17.38
C ALA A 423 -17.73 21.92 16.36
N SER A 424 -17.92 22.34 15.10
CA SER A 424 -18.42 21.49 14.01
C SER A 424 -17.32 20.65 13.37
N SER A 425 -16.36 20.16 14.18
CA SER A 425 -15.27 19.33 13.69
C SER A 425 -15.65 17.85 13.68
N ILE A 426 -15.15 17.13 12.68
CA ILE A 426 -15.40 15.70 12.47
C ILE A 426 -15.12 14.84 13.72
N PRO A 427 -14.03 15.03 14.49
CA PRO A 427 -13.80 14.26 15.72
C PRO A 427 -14.84 14.54 16.82
N GLN A 428 -15.32 15.79 16.91
CA GLN A 428 -16.36 16.13 17.90
C GLN A 428 -17.73 15.59 17.51
N ILE A 429 -18.05 15.58 16.21
CA ILE A 429 -19.26 14.95 15.67
C ILE A 429 -19.21 13.45 15.90
N THR A 430 -18.07 12.80 15.61
CA THR A 430 -17.83 11.37 15.84
C THR A 430 -18.04 10.98 17.29
N ARG A 431 -17.40 11.70 18.21
CA ARG A 431 -17.55 11.46 19.65
C ARG A 431 -18.99 11.68 20.13
N ALA A 432 -19.68 12.67 19.58
CA ALA A 432 -21.08 12.92 19.92
C ALA A 432 -22.01 11.80 19.44
N LEU A 433 -21.83 11.32 18.20
CA LEU A 433 -22.64 10.22 17.65
C LEU A 433 -22.35 8.88 18.36
N ARG A 434 -21.09 8.55 18.65
CA ARG A 434 -20.73 7.34 19.42
C ARG A 434 -21.35 7.35 20.83
N ARG A 435 -21.33 8.51 21.49
CA ARG A 435 -21.94 8.70 22.82
C ARG A 435 -23.47 8.59 22.78
N LEU A 436 -24.10 9.03 21.69
CA LEU A 436 -25.55 8.90 21.49
C LEU A 436 -25.98 7.44 21.26
N LEU A 437 -25.08 6.60 20.75
CA LEU A 437 -25.32 5.16 20.54
C LEU A 437 -24.83 4.30 21.73
N HIS A 438 -24.48 4.91 22.86
CA HIS A 438 -23.98 4.22 24.07
C HIS A 438 -22.77 3.29 23.83
N MET A 439 -21.94 3.56 22.82
CA MET A 439 -20.73 2.79 22.50
C MET A 439 -19.52 3.30 23.29
N ASP A 440 -19.66 3.46 24.61
CA ASP A 440 -18.61 4.00 25.46
C ASP A 440 -17.62 2.89 25.89
N ASP A 441 -16.55 2.68 25.13
CA ASP A 441 -15.31 2.14 25.68
C ASP A 441 -14.21 3.24 25.70
N PRO A 442 -13.88 3.81 26.86
CA PRO A 442 -12.90 4.88 27.00
C PRO A 442 -11.44 4.39 27.01
N THR A 443 -11.18 3.08 26.83
CA THR A 443 -9.83 2.50 26.98
C THR A 443 -9.08 2.21 25.67
N ILE A 444 -9.69 2.46 24.52
CA ILE A 444 -9.07 2.28 23.20
C ILE A 444 -9.06 3.63 22.46
N PRO A 445 -7.90 4.26 22.22
CA PRO A 445 -7.79 5.30 21.19
C PRO A 445 -7.87 4.59 19.84
N ASP A 446 -9.08 4.55 19.29
CA ASP A 446 -9.44 3.77 18.10
C ASP A 446 -8.76 4.31 16.83
N ALA A 447 -8.24 3.39 16.02
CA ALA A 447 -7.70 3.63 14.68
C ALA A 447 -8.65 4.41 13.73
N ALA A 448 -9.92 4.51 14.09
CA ALA A 448 -10.96 5.24 13.36
C ALA A 448 -10.75 6.76 13.30
N ASP A 449 -10.01 7.37 14.24
CA ASP A 449 -9.70 8.81 14.15
C ASP A 449 -8.75 9.10 12.97
N LEU A 450 -7.93 8.13 12.55
CA LEU A 450 -6.93 8.30 11.49
C LEU A 450 -7.52 8.23 10.07
N GLU A 451 -8.55 7.39 9.86
CA GLU A 451 -9.27 7.30 8.57
C GLU A 451 -10.03 8.59 8.23
N LEU A 452 -10.46 9.32 9.26
CA LEU A 452 -11.13 10.61 9.10
C LEU A 452 -10.18 11.76 8.67
N PHE A 453 -8.86 11.57 8.78
CA PHE A 453 -7.84 12.51 8.27
C PHE A 453 -7.38 12.17 6.83
N ALA A 454 -7.72 11.00 6.30
CA ALA A 454 -7.02 10.43 5.15
C ALA A 454 -7.47 10.94 3.75
N GLN A 455 -8.57 11.70 3.63
CA GLN A 455 -9.14 11.98 2.30
C GLN A 455 -8.63 13.23 1.57
N SER A 456 -7.57 13.90 2.06
CA SER A 456 -6.89 14.92 1.25
C SER A 456 -5.41 15.08 1.59
N VAL A 457 -4.73 13.95 1.73
CA VAL A 457 -3.39 13.90 2.31
C VAL A 457 -2.53 13.00 1.43
N SER A 458 -1.39 13.52 0.96
CA SER A 458 -0.42 12.77 0.17
C SER A 458 0.07 11.53 0.95
N GLU A 459 0.44 10.44 0.27
CA GLU A 459 0.94 9.22 0.93
C GLU A 459 2.07 9.52 1.93
N ASP A 460 2.95 10.48 1.61
CA ASP A 460 4.01 10.99 2.48
C ASP A 460 3.53 11.60 3.80
N GLU A 461 2.37 12.24 3.80
CA GLU A 461 1.79 12.88 4.97
C GLU A 461 1.08 11.85 5.88
N ILE A 462 0.50 10.80 5.30
CA ILE A 462 -0.10 9.67 6.04
C ILE A 462 1.00 8.86 6.72
N GLU A 463 2.06 8.51 5.98
CA GLU A 463 3.21 7.78 6.50
C GLU A 463 3.87 8.55 7.66
N ALA A 464 4.03 9.87 7.52
CA ALA A 464 4.64 10.69 8.55
C ALA A 464 3.77 10.85 9.81
N LEU A 465 2.45 10.81 9.70
CA LEU A 465 1.55 10.83 10.85
C LEU A 465 1.53 9.48 11.57
N GLU A 466 1.56 8.37 10.82
CA GLU A 466 1.65 7.03 11.37
C GLU A 466 2.98 6.81 12.11
N GLU A 467 4.09 7.30 11.54
CA GLU A 467 5.41 7.32 12.18
C GLU A 467 5.37 8.03 13.55
N ALA A 468 4.75 9.22 13.61
CA ALA A 468 4.63 9.99 14.85
C ALA A 468 3.75 9.27 15.88
N ARG A 469 2.67 8.61 15.44
CA ARG A 469 1.77 7.82 16.31
C ARG A 469 2.51 6.64 16.94
N LEU A 470 3.21 5.85 16.13
CA LEU A 470 3.98 4.69 16.59
C LEU A 470 5.09 5.10 17.55
N ALA A 471 5.78 6.21 17.27
CA ALA A 471 6.80 6.76 18.16
C ALA A 471 6.22 7.12 19.53
N VAL A 472 5.05 7.76 19.58
CA VAL A 472 4.39 8.11 20.83
C VAL A 472 3.93 6.88 21.60
N GLU A 473 3.20 5.97 20.93
CA GLU A 473 2.54 4.84 21.58
C GLU A 473 3.49 3.72 22.00
N GLN A 474 4.57 3.47 21.24
CA GLN A 474 5.47 2.35 21.51
C GLN A 474 6.74 2.76 22.27
N ILE A 475 7.12 4.03 22.21
CA ILE A 475 8.42 4.48 22.74
C ILE A 475 8.23 5.58 23.78
N VAL A 476 7.62 6.71 23.43
CA VAL A 476 7.60 7.89 24.32
C VAL A 476 6.76 7.62 25.58
N ILE A 477 5.56 7.04 25.43
CA ILE A 477 4.68 6.74 26.57
C ILE A 477 5.17 5.53 27.38
N PRO A 478 5.48 4.36 26.77
CA PRO A 478 5.83 3.16 27.56
C PRO A 478 7.26 3.19 28.09
N LYS A 479 8.21 3.75 27.35
CA LYS A 479 9.64 3.72 27.70
C LYS A 479 10.13 5.05 28.31
N GLY A 480 9.34 6.11 28.23
CA GLY A 480 9.70 7.43 28.78
C GLY A 480 10.93 8.05 28.12
N GLN A 481 11.20 7.72 26.86
CA GLN A 481 12.39 8.17 26.13
C GLN A 481 12.02 9.19 25.05
N PRO A 482 12.84 10.24 24.83
CA PRO A 482 12.63 11.17 23.73
C PRO A 482 12.98 10.52 22.39
N VAL A 483 12.16 10.78 21.36
CA VAL A 483 12.31 10.18 20.03
C VAL A 483 12.45 11.27 18.98
N GLU A 484 13.37 11.08 18.03
CA GLU A 484 13.51 11.92 16.84
C GLU A 484 12.87 11.20 15.64
N LEU A 485 11.95 11.89 14.95
CA LEU A 485 11.31 11.41 13.73
C LEU A 485 12.19 11.70 12.50
N LEU A 486 11.81 11.15 11.35
CA LEU A 486 12.46 11.42 10.08
C LEU A 486 12.32 12.90 9.64
N PRO A 487 13.30 13.45 8.89
CA PRO A 487 13.18 14.77 8.30
C PRO A 487 12.01 14.85 7.32
N ARG A 488 11.14 15.85 7.50
CA ARG A 488 9.95 16.05 6.67
C ARG A 488 9.70 17.54 6.40
N SER A 489 8.86 17.82 5.41
CA SER A 489 8.50 19.18 5.01
C SER A 489 7.85 19.97 6.16
N PRO A 490 7.89 21.32 6.15
CA PRO A 490 7.31 22.13 7.20
C PRO A 490 5.81 21.87 7.44
N LYS A 491 5.06 21.54 6.37
CA LYS A 491 3.62 21.23 6.43
C LYS A 491 3.37 19.94 7.22
N VAL A 492 4.14 18.88 6.94
CA VAL A 492 4.06 17.59 7.63
C VAL A 492 4.45 17.72 9.10
N ARG A 493 5.56 18.41 9.38
CA ARG A 493 6.04 18.62 10.77
C ARG A 493 5.02 19.38 11.63
N LYS A 494 4.25 20.29 11.03
CA LYS A 494 3.15 20.97 11.73
C LYS A 494 2.06 19.98 12.15
N MET A 495 1.65 19.09 11.26
CA MET A 495 0.63 18.06 11.56
C MET A 495 1.12 17.06 12.61
N GLN A 496 2.39 16.64 12.53
CA GLN A 496 3.01 15.81 13.57
C GLN A 496 3.03 16.51 14.94
N HIS A 497 3.30 17.81 14.98
CA HIS A 497 3.24 18.60 16.22
C HIS A 497 1.83 18.64 16.82
N GLU A 498 0.81 18.87 15.98
CA GLU A 498 -0.60 18.86 16.37
C GLU A 498 -1.04 17.49 16.94
N LEU A 499 -0.59 16.39 16.32
CA LEU A 499 -0.83 15.04 16.82
C LEU A 499 -0.21 14.83 18.20
N VAL A 500 1.06 15.21 18.38
CA VAL A 500 1.79 15.05 19.65
C VAL A 500 1.15 15.88 20.78
N GLU A 501 0.65 17.08 20.46
CA GLU A 501 -0.08 17.93 21.41
C GLU A 501 -1.39 17.25 21.87
N HIS A 502 -2.06 16.49 21.00
CA HIS A 502 -3.26 15.72 21.37
C HIS A 502 -2.95 14.66 22.44
N TYR A 503 -1.78 14.04 22.39
CA TYR A 503 -1.28 13.13 23.43
C TYR A 503 -0.71 13.85 24.67
N ARG A 504 -0.81 15.20 24.72
CA ARG A 504 -0.30 16.07 25.81
C ARG A 504 1.22 15.98 26.02
N LEU A 505 1.97 15.66 24.98
CA LEU A 505 3.43 15.57 25.01
C LEU A 505 4.06 16.84 24.42
N LYS A 506 5.31 17.11 24.81
CA LYS A 506 6.08 18.26 24.26
C LYS A 506 6.85 17.81 23.03
N SER A 507 6.91 18.65 22.00
CA SER A 507 7.81 18.43 20.87
C SER A 507 8.52 19.70 20.40
N SER A 508 9.70 19.53 19.81
CA SER A 508 10.50 20.62 19.24
C SER A 508 11.04 20.23 17.86
N SER A 509 11.15 21.18 16.94
CA SER A 509 11.77 20.94 15.63
C SER A 509 13.28 21.18 15.71
N PHE A 510 14.09 20.20 15.30
CA PHE A 510 15.55 20.24 15.36
C PHE A 510 16.18 20.10 13.96
N GLY A 511 17.29 20.81 13.72
CA GLY A 511 18.04 20.81 12.46
C GLY A 511 17.69 21.93 11.47
N ASP A 512 18.40 21.96 10.33
CA ASP A 512 18.24 22.92 9.22
C ASP A 512 17.58 22.26 8.00
N GLU A 513 16.88 23.03 7.16
CA GLU A 513 16.29 22.51 5.92
C GLU A 513 17.38 22.08 4.93
N PRO A 514 17.23 20.93 4.23
CA PRO A 514 16.05 20.06 4.13
C PRO A 514 15.95 18.95 5.21
N ASN A 515 16.94 18.81 6.09
CA ASN A 515 17.04 17.71 7.07
C ASN A 515 16.39 18.01 8.43
N ARG A 516 15.48 19.00 8.46
CA ARG A 516 14.81 19.43 9.69
C ARG A 516 13.73 18.42 10.09
N ARG A 517 13.73 18.01 11.35
CA ARG A 517 12.89 16.93 11.88
C ARG A 517 12.25 17.28 13.22
N LEU A 518 11.25 16.51 13.64
CA LEU A 518 10.55 16.71 14.91
C LEU A 518 11.12 15.77 15.99
N ARG A 519 11.39 16.31 17.17
CA ARG A 519 11.76 15.56 18.38
C ARG A 519 10.64 15.63 19.40
N ILE A 520 10.20 14.48 19.87
CA ILE A 520 9.13 14.33 20.86
C ILE A 520 9.77 14.00 22.21
N TYR A 521 9.28 14.63 23.27
CA TYR A 521 9.73 14.42 24.64
C TYR A 521 8.64 13.75 25.48
N PRO A 522 9.02 12.88 26.44
CA PRO A 522 8.10 12.38 27.45
C PRO A 522 7.56 13.53 28.31
N ALA A 523 6.35 13.34 28.88
CA ALA A 523 5.62 14.33 29.66
C ALA A 523 6.35 14.78 30.93
#